data_AF-A0A1V5GTF3-F1
#
_entry.id   AF-A0A1V5GTF3-F1
#
_cell.length_a   1.000
_cell.length_b   1.000
_cell.length_c   1.000
_cell.angle_alpha   90.00
_cell.angle_beta   90.00
_cell.angle_gamma   90.00
#
_symmetry.space_group_name_H-M   'P 1'
#
loop_
_entity.id
_entity.type
_entity.pdbx_description
1 polymer ?
#
loop_
_entity_poly.entity_id
_entity_poly.type
_entity_poly.pdbx_seq_one_letter_code
_entity_poly.pdbx_strand_id
1 'polypeptide(L)'
;MYVSRLQFSEQKAVAARRLSGTVTGCGALREVTALDLERLQVLTARVNGEAFDFGNVLPGRYDLCLLTDSLVLAGFSDATPSAAGSGKPLADEDPAAIARLFPLADDFFSDRWILATAGHQACAKTLIYKRREKYFNSDHWTPGGWMWHLEVWSWHRPETEWKVDRRHLFVRHKQQGGETVRRLFVVKALGAVEPGVPLTVGPPPSAEPHEDWQFVRDLD
;
A
#
# COMPACT_ATOMS: atom_id res chain seq x y z
N MET A 1 -9.28 -42.09 16.43
CA MET A 1 -9.09 -42.12 14.97
C MET A 1 -8.22 -40.91 14.62
N TYR A 2 -6.93 -41.12 14.34
CA TYR A 2 -5.97 -40.05 14.05
C TYR A 2 -5.81 -39.92 12.54
N VAL A 3 -5.97 -38.71 12.00
CA VAL A 3 -5.65 -38.42 10.59
C VAL A 3 -4.13 -38.42 10.47
N SER A 4 -3.55 -39.47 9.90
CA SER A 4 -2.10 -39.71 9.89
C SER A 4 -1.38 -39.26 8.62
N ARG A 5 -2.08 -38.71 7.62
CA ARG A 5 -1.47 -38.17 6.39
C ARG A 5 -2.29 -37.03 5.81
N LEU A 6 -1.79 -35.81 5.94
CA LEU A 6 -2.14 -34.69 5.06
C LEU A 6 -1.33 -34.87 3.78
N GLN A 7 -1.98 -35.35 2.72
CA GLN A 7 -1.37 -35.44 1.40
C GLN A 7 -1.70 -34.15 0.66
N PHE A 8 -0.72 -33.25 0.54
CA PHE A 8 -0.87 -32.06 -0.29
C PHE A 8 -0.90 -32.51 -1.75
N SER A 9 -2.03 -32.30 -2.44
CA SER A 9 -2.15 -32.52 -3.89
C SER A 9 -1.07 -31.71 -4.60
N GLU A 10 -0.33 -32.37 -5.51
CA GLU A 10 0.76 -31.84 -6.34
C GLU A 10 1.02 -30.33 -6.21
N GLN A 11 1.84 -29.94 -5.23
CA GLN A 11 2.37 -28.58 -5.18
C GLN A 11 3.34 -28.43 -6.35
N LYS A 12 2.84 -27.94 -7.48
CA LYS A 12 3.67 -27.50 -8.59
C LYS A 12 4.66 -26.47 -8.03
N ALA A 13 5.96 -26.78 -8.07
CA ALA A 13 6.97 -25.87 -7.57
C ALA A 13 6.85 -24.53 -8.31
N VAL A 14 6.43 -23.50 -7.58
CA VAL A 14 6.28 -22.17 -8.15
C VAL A 14 7.63 -21.45 -7.99
N ALA A 15 8.28 -21.10 -9.09
CA ALA A 15 9.61 -20.50 -9.06
C ALA A 15 9.55 -19.07 -8.49
N ALA A 16 10.07 -18.89 -7.28
CA ALA A 16 10.27 -17.57 -6.69
C ALA A 16 11.25 -16.74 -7.53
N ARG A 17 10.95 -15.46 -7.71
CA ARG A 17 11.76 -14.52 -8.50
C ARG A 17 12.11 -13.31 -7.66
N ARG A 18 13.23 -12.66 -7.99
CA ARG A 18 13.71 -11.50 -7.23
C ARG A 18 12.83 -10.28 -7.48
N LEU A 19 12.48 -9.56 -6.41
CA LEU A 19 11.84 -8.24 -6.48
C LEU A 19 12.79 -7.20 -5.88
N SER A 20 13.26 -6.28 -6.72
CA SER A 20 14.27 -5.29 -6.36
C SER A 20 14.17 -4.07 -7.28
N GLY A 21 14.80 -2.96 -6.90
CA GLY A 21 14.89 -1.80 -7.76
C GLY A 21 15.80 -0.70 -7.22
N THR A 22 15.84 0.41 -7.95
CA THR A 22 16.56 1.63 -7.59
C THR A 22 15.67 2.85 -7.69
N VAL A 23 15.93 3.82 -6.81
CA VAL A 23 15.16 5.06 -6.67
C VAL A 23 16.13 6.23 -6.71
N THR A 24 16.08 7.03 -7.77
CA THR A 24 17.01 8.13 -7.99
C THR A 24 16.26 9.46 -8.06
N GLY A 25 16.89 10.53 -7.58
CA GLY A 25 16.33 11.89 -7.65
C GLY A 25 15.09 12.15 -6.77
N CYS A 26 14.67 11.20 -5.93
CA CYS A 26 13.47 11.30 -5.08
C CYS A 26 13.78 11.64 -3.61
N GLY A 27 15.02 12.06 -3.31
CA GLY A 27 15.53 12.18 -1.94
C GLY A 27 16.06 10.87 -1.37
N ALA A 28 16.54 10.88 -0.12
CA ALA A 28 17.15 9.70 0.49
C ALA A 28 16.08 8.64 0.81
N LEU A 29 16.21 7.45 0.20
CA LEU A 29 15.32 6.31 0.43
C LEU A 29 15.45 5.81 1.88
N ARG A 30 14.32 5.66 2.56
CA ARG A 30 14.26 5.27 3.98
C ARG A 30 13.67 3.88 4.17
N GLU A 31 12.55 3.61 3.51
CA GLU A 31 11.81 2.36 3.65
C GLU A 31 11.13 2.01 2.32
N VAL A 32 11.06 0.72 2.01
CA VAL A 32 10.26 0.21 0.91
C VAL A 32 9.45 -0.97 1.40
N THR A 33 8.14 -0.91 1.22
CA THR A 33 7.21 -2.00 1.51
C THR A 33 6.51 -2.46 0.25
N ALA A 34 6.03 -3.69 0.25
CA ALA A 34 5.27 -4.26 -0.86
C ALA A 34 4.09 -5.05 -0.30
N LEU A 35 2.90 -4.83 -0.84
CA LEU A 35 1.73 -5.66 -0.57
C LEU A 35 1.59 -6.72 -1.66
N ASP A 36 1.74 -7.99 -1.27
CA ASP A 36 1.37 -9.13 -2.11
C ASP A 36 -0.15 -9.11 -2.33
N LEU A 37 -0.57 -8.86 -3.57
CA LEU A 37 -1.97 -8.71 -3.92
C LEU A 37 -2.73 -10.05 -3.99
N GLU A 38 -2.01 -11.17 -4.03
CA GLU A 38 -2.62 -12.50 -3.99
C GLU A 38 -2.80 -12.98 -2.55
N ARG A 39 -1.76 -12.81 -1.72
CA ARG A 39 -1.73 -13.36 -0.35
C ARG A 39 -2.11 -12.35 0.72
N LEU A 40 -2.22 -11.08 0.34
CA LEU A 40 -2.55 -9.96 1.21
C LEU A 40 -1.58 -9.88 2.40
N GLN A 41 -0.28 -9.92 2.09
CA GLN A 41 0.82 -9.82 3.05
C GLN A 41 1.72 -8.64 2.71
N VAL A 42 2.13 -7.90 3.74
CA VAL A 42 3.10 -6.81 3.59
C VAL A 42 4.50 -7.35 3.80
N LEU A 43 5.38 -7.05 2.86
CA LEU A 43 6.81 -7.33 2.90
C LEU A 43 7.56 -6.01 3.08
N THR A 44 8.76 -6.09 3.66
CA THR A 44 9.67 -4.95 3.79
C THR A 44 11.00 -5.30 3.12
N ALA A 45 11.51 -4.40 2.29
CA ALA A 45 12.77 -4.58 1.61
C ALA A 45 13.96 -4.23 2.51
N ARG A 46 15.13 -4.77 2.17
CA ARG A 46 16.40 -4.19 2.62
C ARG A 46 16.69 -2.97 1.75
N VAL A 47 17.03 -1.85 2.38
CA VAL A 47 17.44 -0.61 1.70
C VAL A 47 18.95 -0.42 1.83
N ASN A 48 19.61 -0.12 0.72
CA ASN A 48 21.03 0.22 0.67
C ASN A 48 21.26 1.41 -0.27
N GLY A 49 21.36 2.61 0.32
CA GLY A 49 21.40 3.85 -0.45
C GLY A 49 20.11 4.02 -1.26
N GLU A 50 20.25 4.13 -2.57
CA GLU A 50 19.14 4.27 -3.52
C GLU A 50 18.52 2.94 -3.96
N ALA A 51 19.09 1.80 -3.56
CA ALA A 51 18.63 0.48 -3.95
C ALA A 51 17.75 -0.16 -2.87
N PHE A 52 16.78 -0.97 -3.30
CA PHE A 52 15.99 -1.83 -2.42
C PHE A 52 15.91 -3.26 -2.96
N ASP A 53 15.81 -4.23 -2.05
CA ASP A 53 15.74 -5.65 -2.39
C ASP A 53 14.87 -6.42 -1.39
N PHE A 54 13.82 -7.06 -1.89
CA PHE A 54 12.97 -7.99 -1.13
C PHE A 54 13.51 -9.42 -1.16
N GLY A 55 14.54 -9.69 -1.97
CA GLY A 55 15.00 -11.04 -2.27
C GLY A 55 14.02 -11.76 -3.19
N ASN A 56 14.02 -13.10 -3.11
CA ASN A 56 13.12 -13.93 -3.91
C ASN A 56 11.73 -13.98 -3.26
N VAL A 57 10.74 -13.49 -3.99
CA VAL A 57 9.33 -13.51 -3.58
C VAL A 57 8.54 -14.47 -4.45
N LEU A 58 7.39 -14.92 -3.95
CA LEU A 58 6.51 -15.81 -4.70
C LEU A 58 5.94 -15.08 -5.93
N PRO A 59 5.61 -15.79 -7.01
CA PRO A 59 4.88 -15.20 -8.11
C PRO A 59 3.54 -14.61 -7.66
N GLY A 60 3.22 -13.49 -8.28
CA GLY A 60 2.12 -12.62 -7.92
C GLY A 60 2.42 -11.19 -8.38
N ARG A 61 1.47 -10.31 -8.07
CA ARG A 61 1.56 -8.88 -8.32
C ARG A 61 1.69 -8.16 -6.98
N TYR A 62 2.48 -7.10 -6.95
CA TYR A 62 2.79 -6.37 -5.73
C TYR A 62 2.55 -4.88 -5.93
N ASP A 63 1.80 -4.27 -5.01
CA ASP A 63 1.74 -2.80 -4.91
C ASP A 63 2.86 -2.36 -3.97
N LEU A 64 3.80 -1.53 -4.44
CA LEU A 64 4.96 -1.08 -3.66
C LEU A 64 4.74 0.31 -3.07
N CYS A 65 5.27 0.56 -1.88
CA CYS A 65 5.33 1.89 -1.28
C CYS A 65 6.76 2.25 -0.88
N LEU A 66 7.21 3.43 -1.30
CA LEU A 66 8.55 3.93 -1.06
C LEU A 66 8.43 5.19 -0.21
N LEU A 67 9.11 5.18 0.94
CA LEU A 67 9.27 6.34 1.80
C LEU A 67 10.66 6.92 1.58
N THR A 68 10.74 8.19 1.20
CA THR A 68 11.99 8.97 1.20
C THR A 68 11.95 10.01 2.31
N ASP A 69 12.99 10.84 2.42
CA ASP A 69 12.99 11.99 3.32
C ASP A 69 12.02 13.11 2.90
N SER A 70 11.58 13.14 1.64
CA SER A 70 10.83 14.24 1.04
C SER A 70 9.56 13.80 0.31
N LEU A 71 9.44 12.52 -0.05
CA LEU A 71 8.35 11.97 -0.82
C LEU A 71 7.83 10.67 -0.20
N VAL A 72 6.57 10.37 -0.50
CA VAL A 72 5.98 9.03 -0.38
C VAL A 72 5.45 8.66 -1.76
N LEU A 73 5.90 7.53 -2.30
CA LEU A 73 5.50 7.03 -3.61
C LEU A 73 4.73 5.74 -3.41
N ALA A 74 3.47 5.70 -3.82
CA ALA A 74 2.60 4.54 -3.66
C ALA A 74 2.19 3.96 -5.02
N GLY A 75 2.45 2.67 -5.20
CA GLY A 75 1.73 1.85 -6.17
C GLY A 75 0.34 1.56 -5.65
N PHE A 76 -0.66 1.74 -6.51
CA PHE A 76 -2.03 1.40 -6.18
C PHE A 76 -2.75 0.93 -7.44
N SER A 77 -2.88 -0.39 -7.59
CA SER A 77 -3.54 -1.02 -8.74
C SER A 77 -4.96 -1.50 -8.41
N ASP A 78 -5.77 -1.73 -9.44
CA ASP A 78 -7.09 -2.37 -9.34
C ASP A 78 -7.03 -3.88 -9.13
N ALA A 79 -5.82 -4.46 -9.11
CA ALA A 79 -5.63 -5.89 -8.92
C ALA A 79 -6.09 -6.37 -7.53
N THR A 80 -6.97 -7.36 -7.54
CA THR A 80 -7.51 -8.08 -6.38
C THR A 80 -6.97 -9.51 -6.32
N PRO A 81 -7.08 -10.19 -5.16
CA PRO A 81 -6.70 -11.60 -5.04
C PRO A 81 -7.46 -12.48 -6.02
N SER A 82 -6.82 -13.50 -6.58
CA SER A 82 -7.45 -14.41 -7.55
C SER A 82 -8.68 -15.13 -6.95
N ALA A 83 -8.66 -15.39 -5.64
CA ALA A 83 -9.79 -15.98 -4.91
C ALA A 83 -11.06 -15.11 -4.90
N ALA A 84 -10.93 -13.79 -5.13
CA ALA A 84 -12.07 -12.89 -5.27
C ALA A 84 -12.78 -13.02 -6.64
N GLY A 85 -12.18 -13.77 -7.58
CA GLY A 85 -12.69 -13.95 -8.93
C GLY A 85 -12.57 -12.68 -9.78
N SER A 86 -13.03 -12.78 -11.04
CA SER A 86 -13.25 -11.60 -11.87
C SER A 86 -14.63 -11.02 -11.58
N GLY A 87 -14.74 -9.70 -11.65
CA GLY A 87 -16.00 -8.99 -11.46
C GLY A 87 -16.15 -7.85 -12.44
N LYS A 88 -17.36 -7.28 -12.49
CA LYS A 88 -17.58 -6.02 -13.18
C LYS A 88 -16.78 -4.92 -12.49
N PRO A 89 -16.23 -3.94 -13.23
CA PRO A 89 -15.64 -2.74 -12.63
C PRO A 89 -16.59 -2.13 -11.61
N LEU A 90 -16.04 -1.46 -10.60
CA LEU A 90 -16.82 -0.73 -9.60
C LEU A 90 -17.87 0.15 -10.29
N ALA A 91 -19.09 0.15 -9.75
CA ALA A 91 -20.10 1.10 -10.16
C ALA A 91 -19.77 2.49 -9.58
N ASP A 92 -20.32 3.54 -10.19
CA ASP A 92 -20.07 4.93 -9.77
C ASP A 92 -20.48 5.17 -8.30
N GLU A 93 -21.48 4.44 -7.80
CA GLU A 93 -21.94 4.53 -6.42
C GLU A 93 -21.08 3.77 -5.40
N ASP A 94 -20.26 2.81 -5.83
CA ASP A 94 -19.52 1.93 -4.93
C ASP A 94 -18.50 2.69 -4.06
N PRO A 95 -17.67 3.63 -4.60
CA PRO A 95 -16.78 4.43 -3.77
C PRO A 95 -17.53 5.26 -2.71
N ALA A 96 -18.70 5.80 -3.05
CA ALA A 96 -19.53 6.56 -2.11
C ALA A 96 -20.18 5.67 -1.04
N ALA A 97 -20.51 4.42 -1.36
CA ALA A 97 -20.97 3.44 -0.39
C ALA A 97 -19.85 3.05 0.59
N ILE A 98 -18.64 2.77 0.09
CA ILE A 98 -17.47 2.46 0.91
C ILE A 98 -17.12 3.66 1.82
N ALA A 99 -17.11 4.88 1.29
CA ALA A 99 -16.80 6.09 2.04
C ALA A 99 -17.77 6.34 3.20
N ARG A 100 -19.03 5.90 3.11
CA ARG A 100 -20.01 5.98 4.21
C ARG A 100 -19.72 5.01 5.35
N LEU A 101 -19.12 3.86 5.05
CA LEU A 101 -18.77 2.83 6.03
C LEU A 101 -17.39 3.05 6.65
N PHE A 102 -16.47 3.66 5.91
CA PHE A 102 -15.13 4.00 6.36
C PHE A 102 -15.06 4.65 7.75
N PRO A 103 -15.91 5.64 8.10
CA PRO A 103 -15.85 6.24 9.43
C PRO A 103 -16.36 5.32 10.55
N LEU A 104 -17.11 4.27 10.24
CA LEU A 104 -17.68 3.35 11.23
C LEU A 104 -16.68 2.29 11.68
N ALA A 105 -15.59 2.12 10.95
CA ALA A 105 -14.47 1.30 11.36
C ALA A 105 -13.81 1.92 12.61
N ASP A 106 -13.76 1.14 13.70
CA ASP A 106 -13.05 1.53 14.93
C ASP A 106 -11.58 1.82 14.63
N ASP A 107 -11.11 2.98 15.08
CA ASP A 107 -9.78 3.50 14.78
C ASP A 107 -9.34 4.59 15.79
N PHE A 108 -8.04 4.64 16.07
CA PHE A 108 -7.42 5.57 17.03
C PHE A 108 -6.96 6.89 16.40
N PHE A 109 -7.15 7.06 15.08
CA PHE A 109 -6.74 8.24 14.33
C PHE A 109 -7.92 9.18 14.12
N SER A 110 -7.78 10.44 14.56
CA SER A 110 -8.83 11.46 14.44
C SER A 110 -9.03 11.92 13.00
N ASP A 111 -7.94 11.99 12.24
CA ASP A 111 -7.92 12.48 10.88
C ASP A 111 -7.66 11.32 9.92
N ARG A 112 -8.56 11.13 8.96
CA ARG A 112 -8.50 10.00 8.02
C ARG A 112 -9.19 10.32 6.71
N TRP A 113 -8.61 9.82 5.61
CA TRP A 113 -9.09 10.05 4.26
C TRP A 113 -8.92 8.79 3.42
N ILE A 114 -9.94 8.48 2.62
CA ILE A 114 -9.78 7.61 1.45
C ILE A 114 -9.19 8.48 0.35
N LEU A 115 -8.02 8.09 -0.15
CA LEU A 115 -7.29 8.78 -1.20
C LEU A 115 -7.62 8.24 -2.59
N ALA A 116 -7.85 6.92 -2.69
CA ALA A 116 -8.23 6.26 -3.93
C ALA A 116 -9.03 4.99 -3.61
N THR A 117 -9.90 4.58 -4.54
CA THR A 117 -10.65 3.32 -4.49
C THR A 117 -10.48 2.61 -5.83
N ALA A 118 -10.16 1.32 -5.81
CA ALA A 118 -9.98 0.51 -7.01
C ALA A 118 -10.47 -0.94 -6.79
N GLY A 119 -10.59 -1.71 -7.87
CA GLY A 119 -11.06 -3.10 -7.84
C GLY A 119 -12.35 -3.28 -8.64
N HIS A 120 -13.22 -4.17 -8.18
CA HIS A 120 -14.45 -4.56 -8.85
C HIS A 120 -15.62 -4.73 -7.85
N GLN A 121 -16.85 -4.86 -8.34
CA GLN A 121 -18.08 -4.83 -7.50
C GLN A 121 -18.19 -5.91 -6.41
N ALA A 122 -17.31 -6.92 -6.40
CA ALA A 122 -17.26 -7.96 -5.38
C ALA A 122 -16.10 -7.77 -4.38
N CYS A 123 -15.01 -7.13 -4.83
CA CYS A 123 -13.82 -6.90 -4.04
C CYS A 123 -13.17 -5.57 -4.44
N ALA A 124 -12.98 -4.69 -3.48
CA ALA A 124 -12.36 -3.39 -3.67
C ALA A 124 -11.16 -3.21 -2.73
N LYS A 125 -10.28 -2.29 -3.07
CA LYS A 125 -9.23 -1.78 -2.21
C LYS A 125 -9.37 -0.28 -2.10
N THR A 126 -8.98 0.28 -0.96
CA THR A 126 -8.85 1.73 -0.77
C THR A 126 -7.48 2.08 -0.25
N LEU A 127 -6.82 3.05 -0.89
CA LEU A 127 -5.64 3.70 -0.36
C LEU A 127 -6.10 4.73 0.68
N ILE A 128 -5.60 4.61 1.90
CA ILE A 128 -6.04 5.41 3.04
C ILE A 128 -4.84 6.10 3.67
N TYR A 129 -5.00 7.39 3.93
CA TYR A 129 -4.10 8.14 4.78
C TYR A 129 -4.80 8.45 6.09
N LYS A 130 -4.10 8.24 7.20
CA LYS A 130 -4.57 8.61 8.54
C LYS A 130 -3.48 9.36 9.25
N ARG A 131 -3.84 10.38 10.01
CA ARG A 131 -2.91 11.09 10.88
C ARG A 131 -3.52 11.36 12.24
N ARG A 132 -2.64 11.59 13.19
CA ARG A 132 -3.00 12.12 14.50
C ARG A 132 -1.90 13.02 15.00
N GLU A 133 -2.33 14.08 15.66
CA GLU A 133 -1.45 14.89 16.49
C GLU A 133 -1.00 14.06 17.69
N LYS A 134 0.21 14.36 18.19
CA LYS A 134 0.74 13.88 19.47
C LYS A 134 0.77 12.35 19.56
N TYR A 135 1.95 11.79 19.41
CA TYR A 135 2.21 10.39 19.70
C TYR A 135 3.11 10.24 20.93
N PHE A 136 3.01 9.08 21.57
CA PHE A 136 3.87 8.70 22.68
C PHE A 136 5.14 8.04 22.13
N ASN A 137 6.30 8.51 22.55
CA ASN A 137 7.59 7.96 22.16
C ASN A 137 8.54 8.00 23.35
N SER A 138 9.21 6.88 23.63
CA SER A 138 10.26 6.80 24.67
C SER A 138 9.88 7.49 26.00
N ASP A 139 8.71 7.12 26.54
CA ASP A 139 8.18 7.58 27.83
C ASP A 139 7.77 9.06 27.93
N HIS A 140 7.68 9.78 26.81
CA HIS A 140 7.11 11.12 26.78
C HIS A 140 6.19 11.33 25.56
N TRP A 141 5.29 12.31 25.66
CA TRP A 141 4.54 12.80 24.50
C TRP A 141 5.46 13.65 23.63
N THR A 142 5.39 13.52 22.30
CA THR A 142 6.16 14.35 21.36
C THR A 142 5.35 15.60 20.98
N PRO A 143 5.67 16.81 21.50
CA PRO A 143 4.95 18.03 21.15
C PRO A 143 5.27 18.44 19.70
N GLY A 144 4.25 18.87 18.95
CA GLY A 144 4.41 19.32 17.56
C GLY A 144 4.79 18.20 16.56
N GLY A 145 4.76 16.94 16.98
CA GLY A 145 4.97 15.77 16.13
C GLY A 145 3.65 15.12 15.69
N TRP A 146 3.68 14.50 14.52
CA TRP A 146 2.56 13.78 13.93
C TRP A 146 2.90 12.30 13.78
N MET A 147 1.91 11.45 14.01
CA MET A 147 1.99 10.06 13.55
C MET A 147 1.01 9.91 12.42
N TRP A 148 1.50 9.41 11.29
CA TRP A 148 0.64 9.12 10.16
C TRP A 148 0.92 7.76 9.57
N HIS A 149 -0.14 7.18 9.01
CA HIS A 149 -0.11 5.90 8.32
C HIS A 149 -0.57 6.10 6.88
N LEU A 150 0.08 5.36 5.97
CA LEU A 150 -0.49 5.01 4.69
C LEU A 150 -0.89 3.54 4.76
N GLU A 151 -2.14 3.25 4.46
CA GLU A 151 -2.72 1.91 4.55
C GLU A 151 -3.47 1.55 3.27
N VAL A 152 -3.58 0.26 2.99
CA VAL A 152 -4.52 -0.30 2.01
C VAL A 152 -5.54 -1.13 2.75
N TRP A 153 -6.81 -0.77 2.63
CA TRP A 153 -7.91 -1.59 3.16
C TRP A 153 -8.54 -2.37 2.02
N SER A 154 -8.76 -3.66 2.26
CA SER A 154 -9.48 -4.55 1.37
C SER A 154 -10.93 -4.64 1.83
N TRP A 155 -11.83 -4.64 0.86
CA TRP A 155 -13.27 -4.68 1.06
C TRP A 155 -13.85 -5.83 0.25
N HIS A 156 -14.88 -6.46 0.80
CA HIS A 156 -15.69 -7.44 0.08
C HIS A 156 -17.16 -7.03 0.15
N ARG A 157 -17.93 -7.36 -0.89
CA ARG A 157 -19.38 -7.12 -0.92
C ARG A 157 -20.14 -8.44 -0.94
N PRO A 158 -20.41 -9.05 0.22
CA PRO A 158 -21.30 -10.21 0.27
C PRO A 158 -22.72 -9.71 -0.02
N GLU A 159 -23.25 -10.10 -1.18
CA GLU A 159 -24.58 -9.76 -1.66
C GLU A 159 -24.76 -8.24 -1.88
N THR A 160 -25.12 -7.49 -0.83
CA THR A 160 -25.66 -6.12 -0.95
C THR A 160 -24.83 -5.04 -0.25
N GLU A 161 -24.02 -5.37 0.76
CA GLU A 161 -23.31 -4.37 1.57
C GLU A 161 -21.80 -4.56 1.55
N TRP A 162 -21.06 -3.47 1.49
CA TRP A 162 -19.61 -3.48 1.59
C TRP A 162 -19.16 -3.77 3.03
N LYS A 163 -18.10 -4.57 3.20
CA LYS A 163 -17.51 -4.89 4.49
C LYS A 163 -15.99 -4.82 4.40
N VAL A 164 -15.36 -4.24 5.44
CA VAL A 164 -13.90 -4.29 5.59
C VAL A 164 -13.50 -5.74 5.80
N ASP A 165 -12.58 -6.24 4.97
CA ASP A 165 -11.98 -7.57 5.12
C ASP A 165 -10.65 -7.47 5.87
N ARG A 166 -9.70 -6.69 5.34
CA ARG A 166 -8.35 -6.56 5.91
C ARG A 166 -7.84 -5.13 5.83
N ARG A 167 -6.91 -4.79 6.73
CA ARG A 167 -6.18 -3.52 6.75
C ARG A 167 -4.69 -3.82 6.68
N HIS A 168 -4.00 -3.25 5.71
CA HIS A 168 -2.58 -3.44 5.46
C HIS A 168 -1.84 -2.12 5.64
N LEU A 169 -0.86 -2.09 6.53
CA LEU A 169 -0.02 -0.92 6.75
C LEU A 169 1.10 -0.89 5.71
N PHE A 170 1.09 0.10 4.82
CA PHE A 170 2.22 0.34 3.90
C PHE A 170 3.35 1.02 4.63
N VAL A 171 3.05 2.14 5.28
CA VAL A 171 4.05 2.96 5.96
C VAL A 171 3.44 3.48 7.24
N ARG A 172 4.23 3.46 8.31
CA ARG A 172 3.98 4.21 9.53
C ARG A 172 5.15 5.14 9.76
N HIS A 173 4.87 6.43 9.79
CA HIS A 173 5.88 7.42 10.08
C HIS A 173 5.56 8.20 11.35
N LYS A 174 6.60 8.40 12.17
CA LYS A 174 6.57 9.25 13.35
C LYS A 174 7.32 10.52 13.01
N GLN A 175 6.60 11.50 12.46
CA GLN A 175 7.17 12.77 12.06
C GLN A 175 7.54 13.60 13.30
N GLN A 176 8.80 13.99 13.38
CA GLN A 176 9.28 14.93 14.40
C GLN A 176 9.02 16.37 13.97
N GLY A 177 8.91 17.27 14.96
CA GLY A 177 8.79 18.70 14.69
C GLY A 177 10.01 19.19 13.90
N GLY A 178 9.77 19.89 12.79
CA GLY A 178 10.83 20.39 11.89
C GLY A 178 11.22 19.46 10.74
N GLU A 179 10.67 18.25 10.67
CA GLU A 179 10.77 17.44 9.46
C GLU A 179 10.02 18.08 8.28
N THR A 180 10.57 17.95 7.07
CA THR A 180 9.90 18.36 5.83
C THR A 180 8.60 17.60 5.66
N VAL A 181 7.53 18.33 5.36
CA VAL A 181 6.25 17.75 4.94
C VAL A 181 6.48 16.99 3.64
N ARG A 182 6.14 15.69 3.64
CA ARG A 182 6.32 14.83 2.49
C ARG A 182 5.14 14.96 1.54
N ARG A 183 5.43 14.90 0.24
CA ARG A 183 4.40 14.82 -0.80
C ARG A 183 4.10 13.38 -1.15
N LEU A 184 2.82 13.02 -1.18
CA LEU A 184 2.35 11.71 -1.62
C LEU A 184 2.00 11.73 -3.11
N PHE A 185 2.60 10.80 -3.83
CA PHE A 185 2.26 10.49 -5.22
C PHE A 185 1.78 9.06 -5.36
N VAL A 186 0.77 8.85 -6.21
CA VAL A 186 0.49 7.52 -6.77
C VAL A 186 1.26 7.38 -8.07
N VAL A 187 2.05 6.31 -8.18
CA VAL A 187 2.96 6.06 -9.31
C VAL A 187 2.60 4.74 -9.97
N LYS A 188 2.23 4.77 -11.25
CA LYS A 188 1.74 3.62 -12.00
C LYS A 188 2.75 2.47 -12.03
N ALA A 189 4.04 2.77 -12.22
CA ALA A 189 5.12 1.79 -12.27
C ALA A 189 5.35 1.03 -10.95
N LEU A 190 4.79 1.50 -9.84
CA LEU A 190 4.85 0.84 -8.54
C LEU A 190 3.62 -0.05 -8.24
N GLY A 191 2.58 0.05 -9.06
CA GLY A 191 1.36 -0.76 -8.93
C GLY A 191 1.48 -2.09 -9.68
N ALA A 192 0.94 -3.16 -9.10
CA ALA A 192 0.86 -4.48 -9.69
C ALA A 192 2.20 -5.03 -10.27
N VAL A 193 3.32 -4.73 -9.61
CA VAL A 193 4.66 -5.13 -10.03
C VAL A 193 4.81 -6.64 -9.97
N GLU A 194 5.37 -7.23 -11.02
CA GLU A 194 5.75 -8.64 -11.06
C GLU A 194 7.24 -8.84 -10.75
N PRO A 195 7.62 -9.88 -9.98
CA PRO A 195 9.02 -10.14 -9.69
C PRO A 195 9.77 -10.69 -10.92
N GLY A 196 11.05 -10.30 -11.04
CA GLY A 196 11.97 -10.79 -12.07
C GLY A 196 12.67 -9.69 -12.89
N VAL A 197 12.08 -8.50 -12.98
CA VAL A 197 12.71 -7.33 -13.62
C VAL A 197 12.96 -6.25 -12.56
N PRO A 198 14.21 -5.78 -12.39
CA PRO A 198 14.49 -4.69 -11.47
C PRO A 198 13.75 -3.41 -11.87
N LEU A 199 13.13 -2.75 -10.90
CA LEU A 199 12.48 -1.46 -11.10
C LEU A 199 13.49 -0.31 -11.10
N THR A 200 13.20 0.72 -11.88
CA THR A 200 13.91 2.01 -11.80
C THR A 200 12.86 3.11 -11.65
N VAL A 201 12.95 3.88 -10.57
CA VAL A 201 12.04 5.00 -10.29
C VAL A 201 12.85 6.29 -10.25
N GLY A 202 12.47 7.25 -11.11
CA GLY A 202 13.05 8.58 -11.16
C GLY A 202 12.22 9.62 -10.40
N PRO A 203 12.66 10.90 -10.38
CA PRO A 203 11.92 11.97 -9.72
C PRO A 203 10.53 12.20 -10.36
N PRO A 204 9.60 12.83 -9.61
CA PRO A 204 8.35 13.32 -10.19
C PRO A 204 8.63 14.19 -11.44
N PRO A 205 7.82 14.06 -12.50
CA PRO A 205 7.96 14.87 -13.69
C PRO A 205 7.74 16.36 -13.38
N SER A 206 8.42 17.24 -14.12
CA SER A 206 8.33 18.70 -13.91
C SER A 206 7.02 19.32 -14.41
N ALA A 207 6.26 18.62 -15.24
CA ALA A 207 4.97 19.06 -15.76
C ALA A 207 3.84 18.25 -15.10
N GLU A 208 2.87 18.95 -14.51
CA GLU A 208 1.62 18.39 -14.02
C GLU A 208 0.45 18.87 -14.89
N PRO A 209 -0.52 18.01 -15.25
CA PRO A 209 -0.66 16.59 -14.88
C PRO A 209 0.20 15.63 -15.71
N HIS A 210 0.55 14.48 -15.13
CA HIS A 210 1.26 13.38 -15.80
C HIS A 210 0.49 12.07 -15.67
N GLU A 211 0.44 11.24 -16.72
CA GLU A 211 -0.36 10.01 -16.73
C GLU A 211 0.12 8.99 -15.69
N ASP A 212 1.44 8.84 -15.54
CA ASP A 212 2.02 7.82 -14.65
C ASP A 212 2.29 8.31 -13.22
N TRP A 213 2.12 9.61 -12.95
CA TRP A 213 2.42 10.25 -11.68
C TRP A 213 1.29 11.18 -11.28
N GLN A 214 0.54 10.78 -10.25
CA GLN A 214 -0.54 11.56 -9.72
C GLN A 214 -0.16 12.11 -8.35
N PHE A 215 -0.03 13.43 -8.23
CA PHE A 215 0.02 14.08 -6.92
C PHE A 215 -1.31 13.85 -6.20
N VAL A 216 -1.22 13.41 -4.95
CA VAL A 216 -2.40 13.14 -4.12
C VAL A 216 -2.56 14.20 -3.05
N ARG A 217 -1.51 14.43 -2.24
CA ARG A 217 -1.53 15.40 -1.14
C ARG A 217 -0.17 15.64 -0.51
N ASP A 218 -0.09 16.72 0.24
CA ASP A 218 0.89 16.89 1.30
C ASP A 218 0.51 16.08 2.55
N LEU A 219 1.52 15.53 3.23
CA LEU A 219 1.38 14.71 4.45
C LEU A 219 1.73 15.51 5.70
N ASP A 220 1.07 16.66 5.85
CA ASP A 220 1.04 17.46 7.07
C ASP A 220 -0.07 17.00 8.03
#